data_AF-A0A6I5C5G7-F1
#
_entry.id   AF-A0A6I5C5G7-F1
#
_cell.length_a   1.000
_cell.length_b   1.000
_cell.length_c   1.000
_cell.angle_alpha   90.00
_cell.angle_beta   90.00
_cell.angle_gamma   90.00
#
_symmetry.space_group_name_H-M   'P 1'
#
loop_
_entity.id
_entity.type
_entity.pdbx_description
1 polymer ?
#
loop_
_entity_poly.entity_id
_entity_poly.type
_entity_poly.pdbx_seq_one_letter_code
_entity_poly.pdbx_strand_id
1 'polypeptide(L)'
;PGFDTVLAPGCALPAARRAGPAELGDGIRYSTTARADSCYPSDGLPTLLRIPQAAHGDTVVLGAPDILYNNRLDQQGNASLALQLLGSRPHLVWYLPSLDDASAPDSGERGFFDLLPSGWLWGALQLFIAAALAALWRARRFGPLVPEELPVAIRASETTEGRARLYRKVNARDRAATALRSATRTRLAPLVGVPTTQAHTPEALLPALSARLDDGAQPLHDLLFGPPPGDDAALVSLADRLDALEREVRRP
;
A
#
# COMPACT_ATOMS: atom_id res chain seq x y z
N PRO A 1 5.96 32.96 24.80
CA PRO A 1 4.71 32.96 25.59
C PRO A 1 4.86 31.99 26.78
N GLY A 2 5.01 32.52 27.99
CA GLY A 2 5.08 31.66 29.18
C GLY A 2 3.71 31.04 29.41
N PHE A 3 3.64 29.72 29.53
CA PHE A 3 2.45 29.03 29.99
C PHE A 3 2.33 29.35 31.47
N ASP A 4 1.45 30.29 31.83
CA ASP A 4 1.12 30.52 33.23
C ASP A 4 0.30 29.31 33.66
N THR A 5 0.94 28.42 34.43
CA THR A 5 0.33 27.16 34.86
C THR A 5 -0.80 27.42 35.86
N VAL A 6 -0.77 28.57 36.54
CA VAL A 6 -1.74 29.00 37.54
C VAL A 6 -2.71 30.01 36.94
N LEU A 7 -4.00 29.69 36.98
CA LEU A 7 -5.06 30.55 36.44
C LEU A 7 -5.93 31.09 37.56
N ALA A 8 -6.40 32.33 37.41
CA ALA A 8 -7.44 32.90 38.27
C ALA A 8 -8.84 32.42 37.82
N PRO A 9 -9.84 32.34 38.73
CA PRO A 9 -11.17 31.79 38.43
C PRO A 9 -11.91 32.42 37.24
N GLY A 10 -11.81 33.74 37.04
CA GLY A 10 -12.43 34.43 35.90
C GLY A 10 -13.96 34.33 35.79
N CYS A 11 -14.66 33.84 36.82
CA CYS A 11 -16.08 33.52 36.76
C CYS A 11 -16.81 33.71 38.11
N ALA A 12 -18.13 33.60 38.11
CA ALA A 12 -18.97 33.76 39.31
C ALA A 12 -19.23 32.45 40.09
N LEU A 13 -18.74 31.31 39.60
CA LEU A 13 -18.94 30.00 40.22
C LEU A 13 -18.39 30.00 41.66
N PRO A 14 -19.22 29.73 42.69
CA PRO A 14 -18.77 29.78 44.08
C PRO A 14 -17.59 28.85 44.39
N ALA A 15 -17.56 27.66 43.77
CA ALA A 15 -16.46 26.71 43.91
C ALA A 15 -15.12 27.30 43.46
N ALA A 16 -15.09 27.89 42.25
CA ALA A 16 -13.91 28.52 41.70
C ALA A 16 -13.48 29.76 42.50
N ARG A 17 -14.44 30.60 42.94
CA ARG A 17 -14.12 31.78 43.76
C ARG A 17 -13.53 31.43 45.13
N ARG A 18 -14.04 30.37 45.78
CA ARG A 18 -13.50 29.89 47.06
C ARG A 18 -12.15 29.19 46.92
N ALA A 19 -11.91 28.54 45.79
CA ALA A 19 -10.61 27.96 45.49
C ALA A 19 -9.55 29.03 45.19
N GLY A 20 -9.92 30.10 44.49
CA GLY A 20 -8.96 31.11 44.06
C GLY A 20 -8.09 30.60 42.91
N PRO A 21 -6.84 31.06 42.80
CA PRO A 21 -5.91 30.59 41.76
C PRO A 21 -5.70 29.07 41.85
N ALA A 22 -5.61 28.39 40.71
CA ALA A 22 -5.39 26.94 40.66
C ALA A 22 -4.62 26.54 39.39
N GLU A 23 -3.98 25.37 39.42
CA GLU A 23 -3.11 24.88 38.35
C GLU A 23 -3.91 24.27 37.19
N LEU A 24 -4.58 25.12 36.40
CA LEU A 24 -5.34 24.69 35.22
C LEU A 24 -4.74 25.18 33.88
N GLY A 25 -3.58 25.83 33.90
CA GLY A 25 -2.95 26.44 32.72
C GLY A 25 -2.54 25.47 31.62
N ASP A 26 -2.09 24.27 32.01
CA ASP A 26 -1.49 23.27 31.10
C ASP A 26 -2.51 22.24 30.58
N GLY A 27 -3.80 22.48 30.79
CA GLY A 27 -4.89 21.58 30.41
C GLY A 27 -5.51 21.84 29.03
N ILE A 28 -6.47 20.98 28.70
CA ILE A 28 -7.38 21.15 27.56
C ILE A 28 -8.28 22.36 27.81
N ARG A 29 -8.55 23.12 26.74
CA ARG A 29 -9.42 24.30 26.75
C ARG A 29 -10.69 23.97 25.98
N TYR A 30 -11.81 24.51 26.43
CA TYR A 30 -13.11 24.19 25.85
C TYR A 30 -13.76 25.42 25.24
N SER A 31 -14.46 25.20 24.13
CA SER A 31 -15.52 26.10 23.67
C SER A 31 -16.86 25.39 23.86
N THR A 32 -17.92 26.14 24.12
CA THR A 32 -19.25 25.58 24.26
C THR A 32 -20.28 26.53 23.69
N THR A 33 -21.32 25.96 23.08
CA THR A 33 -22.53 26.68 22.64
C THR A 33 -23.63 26.60 23.70
N ALA A 34 -23.48 25.73 24.70
CA ALA A 34 -24.43 25.60 25.79
C ALA A 34 -24.24 26.73 26.82
N ARG A 35 -25.31 27.07 27.53
CA ARG A 35 -25.23 27.97 28.68
C ARG A 35 -24.43 27.29 29.79
N ALA A 36 -23.24 27.80 30.08
CA ALA A 36 -22.33 27.23 31.08
C ALA A 36 -21.64 28.34 31.90
N ASP A 37 -21.21 27.99 33.11
CA ASP A 37 -20.22 28.80 33.82
C ASP A 37 -18.83 28.44 33.27
N SER A 38 -18.15 29.43 32.70
CA SER A 38 -16.82 29.29 32.11
C SER A 38 -15.79 29.90 33.04
N CYS A 39 -14.90 29.08 33.60
CA CYS A 39 -13.92 29.47 34.60
C CYS A 39 -12.50 29.13 34.16
N TYR A 40 -11.52 29.79 34.80
CA TYR A 40 -10.08 29.60 34.58
C TYR A 40 -9.69 29.78 33.09
N PRO A 41 -9.81 31.00 32.54
CA PRO A 41 -9.50 31.26 31.13
C PRO A 41 -8.00 31.18 30.86
N SER A 42 -7.60 30.40 29.86
CA SER A 42 -6.26 30.30 29.30
C SER A 42 -6.34 30.65 27.81
N ASP A 43 -5.58 31.67 27.38
CA ASP A 43 -5.64 32.23 26.03
C ASP A 43 -7.08 32.52 25.53
N GLY A 44 -7.93 33.02 26.43
CA GLY A 44 -9.31 33.40 26.11
C GLY A 44 -10.34 32.26 26.13
N LEU A 45 -9.93 31.01 26.39
CA LEU A 45 -10.82 29.85 26.49
C LEU A 45 -10.81 29.25 27.91
N PRO A 46 -11.97 28.84 28.46
CA PRO A 46 -12.03 28.22 29.78
C PRO A 46 -11.43 26.82 29.82
N THR A 47 -10.79 26.49 30.94
CA THR A 47 -10.29 25.14 31.26
C THR A 47 -11.21 24.39 32.23
N LEU A 48 -12.21 25.09 32.79
CA LEU A 48 -13.30 24.51 33.57
C LEU A 48 -14.65 25.03 33.06
N LEU A 49 -15.57 24.10 32.77
CA LEU A 49 -16.95 24.39 32.44
C LEU A 49 -17.88 23.72 33.43
N ARG A 50 -18.90 24.44 33.89
CA ARG A 50 -20.08 23.86 34.56
C ARG A 50 -21.31 24.08 33.71
N ILE A 51 -21.92 23.00 33.25
CA ILE A 51 -23.17 23.01 32.49
C ILE A 51 -24.30 22.64 33.47
N PRO A 52 -25.15 23.60 33.89
CA PRO A 52 -26.25 23.33 34.81
C PRO A 52 -27.36 22.53 34.11
N GLN A 53 -27.82 21.44 34.72
CA GLN A 53 -28.98 20.68 34.25
C GLN A 53 -30.03 20.59 35.37
N ALA A 54 -31.20 21.17 35.14
CA ALA A 54 -32.22 21.36 36.17
C ALA A 54 -32.75 20.05 36.80
N ALA A 55 -32.73 18.93 36.06
CA ALA A 55 -33.34 17.66 36.50
C ALA A 55 -32.34 16.55 36.88
N HIS A 56 -31.11 16.56 36.33
CA HIS A 56 -30.19 15.41 36.41
C HIS A 56 -28.84 15.72 37.06
N GLY A 57 -28.61 16.97 37.46
CA GLY A 57 -27.36 17.42 38.05
C GLY A 57 -26.52 18.24 37.09
N ASP A 58 -25.46 18.84 37.63
CA ASP A 58 -24.59 19.68 36.82
C ASP A 58 -23.48 18.82 36.20
N THR A 59 -23.17 19.05 34.94
CA THR A 59 -22.01 18.44 34.29
C THR A 59 -20.82 19.37 34.44
N VAL A 60 -19.75 18.88 35.07
CA VAL A 60 -18.48 19.61 35.17
C VAL A 60 -17.49 19.01 34.20
N VAL A 61 -16.94 19.84 33.33
CA VAL A 61 -15.87 19.46 32.41
C VAL A 61 -14.59 20.12 32.89
N LEU A 62 -13.56 19.32 33.13
CA LEU A 62 -12.27 19.74 33.66
C LEU A 62 -11.18 19.38 32.65
N GLY A 63 -10.44 20.38 32.19
CA GLY A 63 -9.40 20.22 31.17
C GLY A 63 -8.02 19.91 31.73
N ALA A 64 -7.79 20.14 33.02
CA ALA A 64 -6.51 19.96 33.68
C ALA A 64 -6.61 18.88 34.76
N PRO A 65 -5.94 17.73 34.61
CA PRO A 65 -5.95 16.67 35.62
C PRO A 65 -5.05 16.99 36.82
N ASP A 66 -4.12 17.94 36.69
CA ASP A 66 -3.06 18.19 37.67
C ASP A 66 -3.61 18.54 39.06
N ILE A 67 -4.73 19.27 39.14
CA ILE A 67 -5.39 19.61 40.40
C ILE A 67 -5.90 18.39 41.18
N LEU A 68 -5.94 17.22 40.56
CA LEU A 68 -6.42 15.96 41.13
C LEU A 68 -5.28 15.02 41.55
N TYR A 69 -4.03 15.34 41.22
CA TYR A 69 -2.89 14.53 41.62
C TYR A 69 -2.52 14.77 43.07
N ASN A 70 -2.25 13.69 43.80
CA ASN A 70 -1.93 13.74 45.24
C ASN A 70 -0.76 14.66 45.58
N ASN A 71 0.24 14.77 44.70
CA ASN A 71 1.41 15.63 44.88
C ASN A 71 1.18 17.11 44.52
N ARG A 72 -0.03 17.46 44.08
CA ARG A 72 -0.42 18.82 43.68
C ARG A 72 -1.59 19.38 44.51
N LEU A 73 -2.20 18.57 45.37
CA LEU A 73 -3.38 18.99 46.15
C LEU A 73 -3.09 20.19 47.08
N ASP A 74 -1.89 20.27 47.63
CA ASP A 74 -1.42 21.33 48.53
C ASP A 74 -0.96 22.60 47.81
N GLN A 75 -0.99 22.61 46.47
CA GLN A 75 -0.56 23.74 45.66
C GLN A 75 -1.77 24.64 45.33
N GLN A 76 -1.61 25.95 45.56
CA GLN A 76 -2.63 26.96 45.26
C GLN A 76 -4.02 26.57 45.83
N GLY A 77 -5.07 26.76 45.04
CA GLY A 77 -6.44 26.36 45.35
C GLY A 77 -6.82 24.94 44.94
N ASN A 78 -5.88 24.07 44.56
CA ASN A 78 -6.17 22.78 43.90
C ASN A 78 -7.08 21.87 44.74
N ALA A 79 -6.73 21.59 46.01
CA ALA A 79 -7.58 20.78 46.88
C ALA A 79 -8.95 21.43 47.14
N SER A 80 -8.99 22.75 47.35
CA SER A 80 -10.24 23.48 47.58
C SER A 80 -11.16 23.39 46.36
N LEU A 81 -10.61 23.50 45.16
CA LEU A 81 -11.35 23.35 43.91
C LEU A 81 -11.84 21.90 43.75
N ALA A 82 -10.95 20.93 43.85
CA ALA A 82 -11.27 19.51 43.70
C ALA A 82 -12.38 19.08 44.66
N LEU A 83 -12.21 19.33 45.97
CA LEU A 83 -13.19 18.95 46.98
C LEU A 83 -14.55 19.62 46.79
N GLN A 84 -14.58 20.86 46.31
CA GLN A 84 -15.85 21.55 46.06
C GLN A 84 -16.55 21.09 44.78
N LEU A 85 -15.80 20.69 43.76
CA LEU A 85 -16.38 20.11 42.55
C LEU A 85 -16.90 18.69 42.82
N LEU A 86 -16.04 17.83 43.36
CA LEU A 86 -16.31 16.41 43.60
C LEU A 86 -17.24 16.17 44.80
N GLY A 87 -17.16 17.01 45.83
CA GLY A 87 -17.91 16.87 47.07
C GLY A 87 -19.21 17.68 47.14
N SER A 88 -19.61 18.35 46.04
CA SER A 88 -20.84 19.15 46.03
C SER A 88 -22.12 18.32 46.18
N ARG A 89 -22.08 17.02 45.85
CA ARG A 89 -23.21 16.10 45.85
C ARG A 89 -22.81 14.72 46.39
N PRO A 90 -23.75 13.95 46.96
CA PRO A 90 -23.46 12.60 47.49
C PRO A 90 -23.23 11.55 46.39
N HIS A 91 -23.74 11.79 45.18
CA HIS A 91 -23.56 10.90 44.03
C HIS A 91 -22.80 11.64 42.93
N LEU A 92 -21.69 11.05 42.50
CA LEU A 92 -20.83 11.55 41.46
C LEU A 92 -20.54 10.45 40.44
N VAL A 93 -20.71 10.76 39.17
CA VAL A 93 -20.33 9.89 38.07
C VAL A 93 -19.05 10.45 37.48
N TRP A 94 -17.96 9.67 37.54
CA TRP A 94 -16.69 10.02 36.91
C TRP A 94 -16.67 9.45 35.50
N TYR A 95 -16.57 10.34 34.51
CA TYR A 95 -16.51 9.95 33.11
C TYR A 95 -15.20 10.44 32.50
N LEU A 96 -14.46 9.53 31.90
CA LEU A 96 -13.22 9.80 31.19
C LEU A 96 -13.45 9.48 29.71
N PRO A 97 -13.52 10.48 28.81
CA PRO A 97 -13.84 10.23 27.41
C PRO A 97 -12.75 9.38 26.75
N SER A 98 -13.17 8.40 25.95
CA SER A 98 -12.31 7.51 25.17
C SER A 98 -12.53 7.73 23.67
N LEU A 99 -11.57 7.34 22.84
CA LEU A 99 -11.70 7.42 21.37
C LEU A 99 -12.76 6.45 20.82
N ASP A 100 -13.15 5.45 21.61
CA ASP A 100 -14.17 4.47 21.27
C ASP A 100 -15.59 4.96 21.64
N ASP A 101 -15.70 6.10 22.33
CA ASP A 101 -16.98 6.68 22.65
C ASP A 101 -17.62 7.21 21.37
N ALA A 102 -18.82 6.72 21.06
CA ALA A 102 -19.58 7.15 19.90
C ALA A 102 -19.79 8.67 19.99
N SER A 103 -19.06 9.43 19.17
CA SER A 103 -19.28 10.85 18.99
C SER A 103 -20.77 11.11 18.83
N ALA A 104 -21.34 12.03 19.61
CA ALA A 104 -22.70 12.52 19.42
C ALA A 104 -22.93 12.78 17.92
N PRO A 105 -24.12 12.49 17.36
CA PRO A 105 -24.35 12.56 15.91
C PRO A 105 -23.92 13.94 15.40
N ASP A 106 -22.79 13.94 14.70
CA ASP A 106 -22.13 15.14 14.19
C ASP A 106 -23.12 15.79 13.22
N SER A 107 -23.47 17.05 13.46
CA SER A 107 -24.34 17.84 12.59
C SER A 107 -23.58 18.30 11.34
N GLY A 108 -23.03 17.36 10.60
CA GLY A 108 -22.27 17.60 9.39
C GLY A 108 -21.32 16.44 9.14
N GLU A 109 -21.62 15.63 8.13
CA GLU A 109 -20.73 14.61 7.59
C GLU A 109 -19.39 15.26 7.22
N ARG A 110 -18.41 15.22 8.12
CA ARG A 110 -17.02 15.53 7.76
C ARG A 110 -16.59 14.49 6.75
N GLY A 111 -16.45 14.92 5.49
CA GLY A 111 -16.09 14.03 4.40
C GLY A 111 -14.75 13.38 4.68
N PHE A 112 -14.51 12.20 4.11
CA PHE A 112 -13.22 11.48 4.21
C PHE A 112 -11.99 12.38 4.00
N PHE A 113 -12.12 13.42 3.17
CA PHE A 113 -11.08 14.40 2.88
C PHE A 113 -10.79 15.40 4.01
N ASP A 114 -11.71 15.64 4.95
CA ASP A 114 -11.50 16.52 6.13
C ASP A 114 -10.65 15.84 7.22
N LEU A 115 -10.54 14.51 7.18
CA LEU A 115 -9.69 13.73 8.08
C LEU A 115 -8.25 13.66 7.58
N LEU A 116 -7.96 14.08 6.33
CA LEU A 116 -6.60 14.11 5.81
C LEU A 116 -5.91 15.44 6.20
N PRO A 117 -4.69 15.40 6.76
CA PRO A 117 -3.88 16.59 7.00
C PRO A 117 -3.73 17.41 5.71
N SER A 118 -3.83 18.75 5.80
CA SER A 118 -3.82 19.67 4.64
C SER A 118 -2.64 19.50 3.68
N GLY A 119 -1.51 18.94 4.14
CA GLY A 119 -0.34 18.64 3.31
C GLY A 119 -0.52 17.48 2.32
N TRP A 120 -1.46 16.56 2.56
CA TRP A 120 -1.64 15.38 1.71
C TRP A 120 -2.22 15.70 0.33
N LEU A 121 -3.06 16.74 0.24
CA LEU A 121 -3.58 17.25 -1.02
C LEU A 121 -2.45 17.70 -1.97
N TRP A 122 -1.39 18.31 -1.43
CA TRP A 122 -0.21 18.68 -2.20
C TRP A 122 0.56 17.47 -2.70
N GLY A 123 0.68 16.42 -1.87
CA GLY A 123 1.30 15.16 -2.28
C GLY A 123 0.51 14.46 -3.39
N ALA A 124 -0.81 14.40 -3.28
CA ALA A 124 -1.69 13.83 -4.30
C ALA A 124 -1.62 14.61 -5.62
N LEU A 125 -1.58 15.94 -5.55
CA LEU A 125 -1.42 16.81 -6.72
C LEU A 125 -0.07 16.56 -7.43
N GLN A 126 1.02 16.45 -6.68
CA GLN A 126 2.34 16.13 -7.24
C GLN A 126 2.34 14.76 -7.93
N LEU A 127 1.72 13.76 -7.29
CA LEU A 127 1.64 12.41 -7.84
C LEU A 127 0.78 12.36 -9.12
N PHE A 128 -0.31 13.13 -9.15
CA PHE A 128 -1.13 13.31 -10.34
C PHE A 128 -0.34 13.97 -11.49
N ILE A 129 0.41 15.04 -11.21
CA ILE A 129 1.26 15.71 -12.21
C ILE A 129 2.33 14.74 -12.75
N ALA A 130 3.00 14.00 -11.87
CA ALA A 130 4.00 13.00 -12.27
C ALA A 130 3.39 11.91 -13.14
N ALA A 131 2.21 11.39 -12.77
CA ALA A 131 1.48 10.40 -13.55
C ALA A 131 1.05 10.95 -14.92
N ALA A 132 0.58 12.20 -14.99
CA ALA A 132 0.21 12.86 -16.24
C ALA A 132 1.41 13.04 -17.17
N LEU A 133 2.56 13.47 -16.64
CA LEU A 133 3.80 13.58 -17.42
C LEU A 133 4.28 12.22 -17.91
N ALA A 134 4.24 11.19 -17.06
CA ALA A 134 4.58 9.83 -17.44
C ALA A 134 3.64 9.28 -18.52
N ALA A 135 2.33 9.52 -18.38
CA ALA A 135 1.34 9.16 -19.37
C ALA A 135 1.58 9.89 -20.70
N LEU A 136 1.88 11.19 -20.68
CA LEU A 136 2.16 11.98 -21.89
C LEU A 136 3.47 11.53 -22.57
N TRP A 137 4.50 11.21 -21.79
CA TRP A 137 5.75 10.64 -22.29
C TRP A 137 5.53 9.26 -22.92
N ARG A 138 4.74 8.40 -22.28
CA ARG A 138 4.45 7.05 -22.75
C ARG A 138 3.46 7.03 -23.93
N ALA A 139 2.52 7.96 -23.95
CA ALA A 139 1.51 8.14 -24.99
C ALA A 139 2.06 8.86 -26.23
N ARG A 140 3.19 9.57 -26.11
CA ARG A 140 4.01 9.96 -27.25
C ARG A 140 4.63 8.71 -27.88
N ARG A 141 3.78 7.96 -28.59
CA ARG A 141 4.16 6.87 -29.48
C ARG A 141 5.19 7.44 -30.45
N PHE A 142 6.42 6.91 -30.47
CA PHE A 142 7.26 7.03 -31.65
C PHE A 142 6.39 6.58 -32.82
N GLY A 143 6.26 7.44 -33.84
CA GLY A 143 5.29 7.28 -34.93
C GLY A 143 5.32 5.90 -35.60
N PRO A 144 4.37 5.59 -36.49
CA PRO A 144 4.35 4.31 -37.20
C PRO A 144 5.77 3.99 -37.68
N LEU A 145 6.28 2.84 -37.26
CA LEU A 145 7.49 2.26 -37.85
C LEU A 145 7.23 2.32 -39.34
N VAL A 146 7.94 3.21 -40.04
CA VAL A 146 7.82 3.37 -41.48
C VAL A 146 7.91 1.95 -42.02
N PRO A 147 6.83 1.40 -42.61
CA PRO A 147 6.95 0.16 -43.31
C PRO A 147 7.78 0.54 -44.52
N GLU A 148 9.08 0.40 -44.39
CA GLU A 148 9.99 0.48 -45.51
C GLU A 148 9.47 -0.60 -46.46
N GLU A 149 8.94 -0.17 -47.61
CA GLU A 149 8.57 -1.08 -48.68
C GLU A 149 9.84 -1.82 -49.07
N LEU A 150 10.03 -3.02 -48.52
CA LEU A 150 11.06 -3.93 -48.99
C LEU A 150 10.73 -4.18 -50.47
N PRO A 151 11.50 -3.64 -51.43
CA PRO A 151 11.09 -3.60 -52.83
C PRO A 151 11.08 -5.00 -53.48
N VAL A 152 11.42 -6.04 -52.72
CA VAL A 152 11.55 -7.41 -53.17
C VAL A 152 10.99 -8.33 -52.09
N ALA A 153 10.01 -9.16 -52.45
CA ALA A 153 9.58 -10.29 -51.62
C ALA A 153 10.73 -11.28 -51.53
N ILE A 154 11.57 -11.14 -50.50
CA ILE A 154 12.67 -12.05 -50.21
C ILE A 154 12.04 -13.40 -49.80
N ARG A 155 12.45 -14.49 -50.44
CA ARG A 155 11.96 -15.83 -50.05
C ARG A 155 12.32 -16.09 -48.60
N ALA A 156 11.41 -16.68 -47.82
CA ALA A 156 11.65 -17.01 -46.42
C ALA A 156 12.95 -17.81 -46.20
N SER A 157 13.36 -18.61 -47.20
CA SER A 157 14.63 -19.33 -47.21
C SER A 157 15.87 -18.44 -47.12
N GLU A 158 15.89 -17.28 -47.76
CA GLU A 158 17.04 -16.36 -47.78
C GLU A 158 17.22 -15.66 -46.42
N THR A 159 16.12 -15.31 -45.74
CA THR A 159 16.20 -14.70 -44.40
C THR A 159 16.66 -15.71 -43.34
N THR A 160 16.23 -16.97 -43.45
CA THR A 160 16.72 -18.05 -42.58
C THR A 160 18.20 -18.32 -42.81
N GLU A 161 18.66 -18.35 -44.06
CA GLU A 161 20.07 -18.56 -44.38
C GLU A 161 20.94 -17.38 -43.93
N GLY A 162 20.49 -16.14 -44.13
CA GLY A 162 21.18 -14.94 -43.65
C GLY A 162 21.35 -14.93 -42.14
N ARG A 163 20.29 -15.29 -41.38
CA ARG A 163 20.35 -15.39 -39.92
C ARG A 163 21.25 -16.53 -39.46
N ALA A 164 21.22 -17.68 -40.13
CA ALA A 164 22.11 -18.80 -39.83
C ALA A 164 23.59 -18.44 -40.07
N ARG A 165 23.90 -17.75 -41.17
CA ARG A 165 25.26 -17.24 -41.47
C ARG A 165 25.75 -16.27 -40.40
N LEU A 166 24.87 -15.38 -39.92
CA LEU A 166 25.19 -14.47 -38.81
C LEU A 166 25.50 -15.24 -37.52
N TYR A 167 24.67 -16.20 -37.12
CA TYR A 167 24.92 -17.03 -35.93
C TYR A 167 26.22 -17.82 -36.03
N ARG A 168 26.53 -18.36 -37.22
CA ARG A 168 27.81 -19.03 -37.47
C ARG A 168 29.00 -18.06 -37.37
N LYS A 169 28.90 -16.86 -37.95
CA LYS A 169 29.98 -15.85 -37.93
C LYS A 169 30.38 -15.44 -36.51
N VAL A 170 29.43 -15.37 -35.58
CA VAL A 170 29.69 -15.02 -34.18
C VAL A 170 29.83 -16.24 -33.25
N ASN A 171 29.87 -17.46 -33.81
CA ASN A 171 29.91 -18.71 -33.03
C ASN A 171 28.80 -18.82 -31.96
N ALA A 172 27.61 -18.27 -32.22
CA ALA A 172 26.49 -18.23 -31.27
C ALA A 172 25.70 -19.55 -31.23
N ARG A 173 26.38 -20.64 -30.84
CA ARG A 173 25.85 -22.00 -30.75
C ARG A 173 24.74 -22.12 -29.70
N ASP A 174 24.91 -21.42 -28.59
CA ASP A 174 23.95 -21.28 -27.50
C ASP A 174 22.60 -20.74 -27.98
N ARG A 175 22.63 -19.65 -28.77
CA ARG A 175 21.42 -19.02 -29.32
C ARG A 175 20.76 -19.89 -30.38
N ALA A 176 21.55 -20.52 -31.24
CA ALA A 176 21.05 -21.44 -32.26
C ALA A 176 20.34 -22.65 -31.60
N ALA A 177 20.96 -23.29 -30.61
CA ALA A 177 20.38 -24.40 -29.87
C ALA A 177 19.09 -24.01 -29.13
N THR A 178 19.07 -22.83 -28.49
CA THR A 178 17.89 -22.32 -27.80
C THR A 178 16.74 -22.06 -28.77
N ALA A 179 17.03 -21.47 -29.94
CA ALA A 179 16.02 -21.22 -30.96
C ALA A 179 15.42 -22.52 -31.52
N LEU A 180 16.25 -23.53 -31.81
CA LEU A 180 15.81 -24.85 -32.26
C LEU A 180 14.91 -25.52 -31.20
N ARG A 181 15.40 -25.64 -29.96
CA ARG A 181 14.64 -26.25 -28.84
C ARG A 181 13.33 -25.51 -28.57
N SER A 182 13.33 -24.18 -28.62
CA SER A 182 12.09 -23.39 -28.45
C SER A 182 11.08 -23.69 -29.55
N ALA A 183 11.50 -23.65 -30.82
CA ALA A 183 10.63 -23.94 -31.95
C ALA A 183 10.07 -25.37 -31.93
N THR A 184 10.91 -26.37 -31.62
CA THR A 184 10.50 -27.77 -31.49
C THR A 184 9.47 -27.94 -30.37
N ARG A 185 9.69 -27.38 -29.17
CA ARG A 185 8.72 -27.44 -28.06
C ARG A 185 7.36 -26.85 -28.44
N THR A 186 7.36 -25.69 -29.10
CA THR A 186 6.12 -25.03 -29.55
C THR A 186 5.37 -25.85 -30.60
N ARG A 187 6.08 -26.57 -31.49
CA ARG A 187 5.48 -27.48 -32.47
C ARG A 187 4.98 -28.80 -31.86
N LEU A 188 5.68 -29.33 -30.85
CA LEU A 188 5.31 -30.59 -30.18
C LEU A 188 4.11 -30.44 -29.25
N ALA A 189 4.00 -29.33 -28.50
CA ALA A 189 2.94 -29.10 -27.52
C ALA A 189 1.52 -29.44 -28.01
N PRO A 190 1.04 -28.94 -29.18
CA PRO A 190 -0.30 -29.29 -29.67
C PRO A 190 -0.45 -30.76 -30.08
N LEU A 191 0.63 -31.45 -30.46
CA LEU A 191 0.59 -32.87 -30.85
C LEU A 191 0.40 -33.81 -29.66
N VAL A 192 0.79 -33.37 -28.47
CA VAL A 192 0.65 -34.12 -27.21
C VAL A 192 -0.43 -33.57 -26.29
N GLY A 193 -1.23 -32.61 -26.75
CA GLY A 193 -2.35 -32.04 -25.99
C GLY A 193 -1.98 -31.03 -24.91
N VAL A 194 -0.77 -30.45 -24.96
CA VAL A 194 -0.29 -29.44 -24.01
C VAL A 194 -0.52 -28.03 -24.57
N PRO A 195 -1.06 -27.07 -23.77
CA PRO A 195 -1.17 -25.67 -24.18
C PRO A 195 0.19 -25.07 -24.56
N THR A 196 0.27 -24.28 -25.63
CA THR A 196 1.53 -23.68 -26.11
C THR A 196 2.20 -22.75 -25.09
N THR A 197 1.42 -22.18 -24.16
CA THR A 197 1.93 -21.38 -23.03
C THR A 197 2.73 -22.21 -22.03
N GLN A 198 2.48 -23.52 -21.97
CA GLN A 198 3.17 -24.50 -21.12
C GLN A 198 4.21 -25.33 -21.90
N ALA A 199 4.44 -25.04 -23.19
CA ALA A 199 5.43 -25.75 -24.00
C ALA A 199 6.87 -25.61 -23.46
N HIS A 200 7.13 -24.57 -22.67
CA HIS A 200 8.45 -24.29 -22.12
C HIS A 200 8.64 -24.76 -20.67
N THR A 201 7.66 -25.43 -20.08
CA THR A 201 7.78 -26.02 -18.74
C THR A 201 8.08 -27.53 -18.85
N PRO A 202 9.22 -28.02 -18.29
CA PRO A 202 9.58 -29.44 -18.36
C PRO A 202 8.51 -30.35 -17.74
N GLU A 203 7.89 -29.90 -16.63
CA GLU A 203 6.91 -30.66 -15.86
C GLU A 203 5.60 -30.91 -16.62
N ALA A 204 5.23 -30.04 -17.56
CA ALA A 204 4.02 -30.22 -18.36
C ALA A 204 4.29 -30.99 -19.66
N LEU A 205 5.42 -30.71 -20.31
CA LEU A 205 5.71 -31.26 -21.64
C LEU A 205 6.31 -32.67 -21.60
N LEU A 206 7.21 -32.97 -20.65
CA LEU A 206 7.90 -34.26 -20.61
C LEU A 206 6.95 -35.44 -20.33
N PRO A 207 6.02 -35.35 -19.36
CA PRO A 207 5.07 -36.44 -19.11
C PRO A 207 4.13 -36.71 -20.29
N ALA A 208 3.71 -35.65 -20.99
CA ALA A 208 2.84 -35.75 -22.17
C ALA A 208 3.57 -36.40 -23.37
N LEU A 209 4.87 -36.12 -23.53
CA LEU A 209 5.71 -36.78 -24.54
C LEU A 209 5.97 -38.24 -24.20
N SER A 210 6.29 -38.57 -22.95
CA SER A 210 6.54 -39.96 -22.54
C SER A 210 5.30 -40.84 -22.64
N ALA A 211 4.09 -40.28 -22.48
CA ALA A 211 2.85 -41.03 -22.68
C ALA A 211 2.60 -41.41 -24.16
N ARG A 212 3.32 -40.79 -25.09
CA ARG A 212 3.13 -40.95 -26.55
C ARG A 212 4.31 -41.60 -27.26
N LEU A 213 5.44 -41.79 -26.55
CA LEU A 213 6.65 -42.43 -27.06
C LEU A 213 6.87 -43.73 -26.27
N ASP A 214 7.03 -44.86 -26.95
CA ASP A 214 7.35 -46.13 -26.30
C ASP A 214 8.78 -46.11 -25.69
N ASP A 215 8.94 -46.86 -24.60
CA ASP A 215 9.99 -46.73 -23.56
C ASP A 215 11.44 -47.05 -24.00
N GLY A 216 11.98 -46.31 -24.95
CA GLY A 216 13.42 -46.34 -25.20
C GLY A 216 13.88 -45.48 -26.37
N ALA A 217 14.66 -44.43 -26.09
CA ALA A 217 15.92 -44.17 -26.82
C ALA A 217 16.69 -42.88 -26.44
N GLN A 218 16.11 -41.85 -25.82
CA GLN A 218 16.86 -40.61 -25.53
C GLN A 218 16.40 -39.89 -24.24
N PRO A 219 17.31 -39.28 -23.46
CA PRO A 219 16.95 -38.39 -22.36
C PRO A 219 16.28 -37.12 -22.92
N LEU A 220 14.94 -37.12 -22.97
CA LEU A 220 14.13 -36.00 -23.51
C LEU A 220 14.42 -34.67 -22.80
N HIS A 221 14.78 -34.74 -21.52
CA HIS A 221 15.17 -33.57 -20.74
C HIS A 221 16.42 -32.90 -21.33
N ASP A 222 17.50 -33.65 -21.56
CA ASP A 222 18.74 -33.09 -22.13
C ASP A 222 18.56 -32.61 -23.56
N LEU A 223 17.70 -33.28 -24.32
CA LEU A 223 17.41 -32.90 -25.70
C LEU A 223 16.67 -31.56 -25.79
N LEU A 224 15.62 -31.37 -25.00
CA LEU A 224 14.74 -30.18 -25.06
C LEU A 224 15.14 -29.05 -24.11
N PHE A 225 15.82 -29.35 -23.01
CA PHE A 225 16.16 -28.42 -21.92
C PHE A 225 17.63 -28.47 -21.48
N GLY A 226 18.45 -29.32 -22.10
CA GLY A 226 19.84 -29.53 -21.68
C GLY A 226 20.80 -28.37 -21.99
N PRO A 227 22.09 -28.55 -21.64
CA PRO A 227 23.13 -27.54 -21.82
C PRO A 227 23.35 -27.17 -23.31
N PRO A 228 24.01 -26.03 -23.59
CA PRO A 228 24.36 -25.64 -24.96
C PRO A 228 25.42 -26.60 -25.55
N PRO A 229 25.40 -26.84 -26.88
CA PRO A 229 26.39 -27.68 -27.54
C PRO A 229 27.79 -27.03 -27.53
N GLY A 230 28.83 -27.84 -27.34
CA GLY A 230 30.22 -27.38 -27.27
C GLY A 230 30.84 -27.01 -28.63
N ASP A 231 30.36 -27.62 -29.72
CA ASP A 231 30.87 -27.42 -31.07
C ASP A 231 29.74 -27.43 -32.13
N ASP A 232 30.12 -27.13 -33.38
CA ASP A 232 29.16 -27.09 -34.50
C ASP A 232 28.62 -28.50 -34.83
N ALA A 233 29.44 -29.55 -34.64
CA ALA A 233 29.03 -30.93 -34.87
C ALA A 233 27.94 -31.37 -33.88
N ALA A 234 28.09 -31.02 -32.60
CA ALA A 234 27.06 -31.26 -31.59
C ALA A 234 25.78 -30.48 -31.87
N LEU A 235 25.88 -29.24 -32.37
CA LEU A 235 24.71 -28.45 -32.78
C LEU A 235 23.95 -29.08 -33.95
N VAL A 236 24.65 -29.60 -34.96
CA VAL A 236 24.01 -30.34 -36.07
C VAL A 236 23.36 -31.61 -35.55
N SER A 237 24.05 -32.38 -34.71
CA SER A 237 23.48 -33.60 -34.11
C SER A 237 22.24 -33.30 -33.25
N LEU A 238 22.20 -32.15 -32.59
CA LEU A 238 21.05 -31.70 -31.82
C LEU A 238 19.86 -31.42 -32.74
N ALA A 239 20.08 -30.72 -33.86
CA ALA A 239 19.03 -30.48 -34.85
C ALA A 239 18.46 -31.79 -35.40
N ASP A 240 19.33 -32.73 -35.80
CA ASP A 240 18.91 -34.04 -36.32
C ASP A 240 18.07 -34.84 -35.31
N ARG A 241 18.46 -34.82 -34.03
CA ARG A 241 17.70 -35.49 -32.96
C ARG A 241 16.36 -34.82 -32.67
N LEU A 242 16.29 -33.49 -32.72
CA LEU A 242 15.03 -32.74 -32.57
C LEU A 242 14.07 -33.04 -33.73
N ASP A 243 14.58 -33.13 -34.96
CA ASP A 243 13.79 -33.47 -36.15
C ASP A 243 13.37 -34.95 -36.16
N ALA A 244 14.20 -35.85 -35.62
CA ALA A 244 13.82 -37.25 -35.40
C ALA A 244 12.67 -37.35 -34.40
N LEU A 245 12.76 -36.64 -33.27
CA LEU A 245 11.69 -36.58 -32.26
C LEU A 245 10.38 -36.01 -32.84
N GLU A 246 10.45 -34.92 -33.60
CA GLU A 246 9.26 -34.33 -34.23
C GLU A 246 8.59 -35.30 -35.22
N ARG A 247 9.38 -36.07 -35.96
CA ARG A 247 8.86 -37.10 -36.88
C ARG A 247 8.23 -38.28 -36.15
N GLU A 248 8.81 -38.70 -35.02
CA GLU A 248 8.31 -39.79 -34.21
C GLU A 248 6.94 -39.45 -33.60
N VAL A 249 6.82 -38.26 -32.99
CA VAL A 249 5.55 -37.80 -32.39
C VAL A 249 4.43 -37.60 -33.43
N ARG A 250 4.79 -37.25 -34.67
CA ARG A 250 3.84 -37.10 -35.79
C ARG A 250 3.35 -38.42 -36.38
N ARG A 251 4.09 -39.52 -36.18
CA ARG A 251 3.65 -40.85 -36.65
C ARG A 251 2.68 -41.41 -35.61
N PRO A 252 1.45 -41.79 -36.02
CA PRO A 252 0.43 -42.32 -35.11
C PRO A 252 0.78 -43.70 -34.58
#